data_AF-A0A6L5G2D9-F1
#
_entry.id   AF-A0A6L5G2D9-F1
#
_cell.length_a   1.000
_cell.length_b   1.000
_cell.length_c   1.000
_cell.angle_alpha   90.00
_cell.angle_beta   90.00
_cell.angle_gamma   90.00
#
_symmetry.space_group_name_H-M   'P 1'
#
loop_
_entity.id
_entity.type
_entity.pdbx_description
1 polymer ?
#
loop_
_entity_poly.entity_id
_entity_poly.type
_entity_poly.pdbx_seq_one_letter_code
_entity_poly.pdbx_strand_id
1 'polypeptide(L)'
;MTEGGSSIPEVQALLGVLASGRKAGEAGTAFGMGAGFLLVDDMTPGWEGHDPARAFLFGHPQLRVVEVLTTPTTSALIAVKHVH
;
A
#
# COMPACT_ATOMS: atom_id res chain seq x y z
N MET A 1 11.96 8.46 -1.70
CA MET A 1 12.09 7.05 -2.12
C MET A 1 11.88 6.23 -0.88
N THR A 2 10.84 5.42 -0.88
CA THR A 2 10.62 4.41 0.15
C THR A 2 11.23 3.09 -0.33
N GLU A 3 11.53 2.20 0.60
CA GLU A 3 12.43 1.03 0.47
C GLU A 3 11.89 -0.11 -0.42
N GLY A 4 11.47 0.18 -1.65
CA GLY A 4 10.86 -0.77 -2.58
C GLY A 4 11.76 -1.85 -3.18
N GLY A 5 12.91 -2.11 -2.54
CA GLY A 5 13.84 -3.16 -2.96
C GLY A 5 13.36 -4.57 -2.63
N SER A 6 12.37 -4.72 -1.74
CA SER A 6 11.82 -6.03 -1.32
C SER A 6 10.52 -6.43 -2.03
N SER A 7 9.90 -5.50 -2.78
CA SER A 7 8.67 -5.73 -3.52
C SER A 7 8.85 -6.67 -4.72
N ILE A 8 7.80 -7.41 -5.07
CA ILE A 8 7.76 -8.19 -6.33
C ILE A 8 7.77 -7.27 -7.58
N PRO A 9 8.27 -7.74 -8.74
CA PRO A 9 8.40 -6.90 -9.94
C PRO A 9 7.11 -6.23 -10.40
N GLU A 10 5.96 -6.88 -10.23
CA GLU A 10 4.64 -6.36 -10.60
C GLU A 10 4.25 -5.15 -9.75
N VAL A 11 4.60 -5.17 -8.46
CA VAL A 11 4.37 -4.05 -7.53
C VAL A 11 5.25 -2.86 -7.91
N GLN A 12 6.53 -3.11 -8.22
CA GLN A 12 7.45 -2.08 -8.69
C GLN A 12 6.95 -1.42 -9.99
N ALA A 13 6.41 -2.22 -10.93
CA ALA A 13 5.83 -1.71 -12.17
C ALA A 13 4.62 -0.80 -11.92
N LEU A 14 3.70 -1.20 -11.04
CA LEU A 14 2.53 -0.37 -10.67
C LEU A 14 2.96 0.93 -9.98
N LEU A 15 3.92 0.89 -9.06
CA LEU A 15 4.49 2.07 -8.43
C LEU A 15 5.11 3.02 -9.46
N GLY A 16 5.84 2.47 -10.43
CA GLY A 16 6.39 3.25 -11.56
C GLY A 16 5.31 3.97 -12.37
N VAL A 17 4.19 3.30 -12.65
CA VAL A 17 3.03 3.91 -13.32
C VAL A 17 2.43 5.04 -12.47
N LEU A 18 2.20 4.82 -11.18
CA LEU A 18 1.62 5.83 -10.29
C LEU A 18 2.56 7.04 -10.09
N ALA A 19 3.86 6.80 -10.00
CA ALA A 19 4.88 7.83 -9.87
C ALA A 19 5.03 8.71 -11.13
N SER A 20 4.58 8.23 -12.30
CA SER A 20 4.67 8.98 -13.56
C SER A 20 3.80 10.23 -13.63
N GLY A 21 2.85 10.40 -12.70
CA GLY A 21 1.95 11.57 -12.65
C GLY A 21 1.72 12.18 -11.27
N ARG A 22 2.11 11.51 -10.17
CA ARG A 22 1.93 11.99 -8.79
C ARG A 22 3.07 11.52 -7.87
N LYS A 23 3.18 12.13 -6.68
CA LYS A 23 4.04 11.60 -5.61
C LYS A 23 3.47 10.27 -5.10
N ALA A 24 4.01 9.16 -5.59
CA ALA A 24 3.74 7.82 -5.10
C ALA A 24 4.91 7.31 -4.25
N GLY A 25 4.62 6.52 -3.22
CA GLY A 25 5.60 5.81 -2.42
C GLY A 25 5.05 4.44 -2.05
N GLU A 26 5.94 3.46 -1.99
CA GLU A 26 5.66 2.19 -1.31
C GLU A 26 5.76 2.39 0.20
N ALA A 27 5.05 1.64 1.02
CA ALA A 27 5.45 1.50 2.41
C ALA A 27 5.47 0.02 2.74
N GLY A 28 6.63 -0.45 3.21
CA GLY A 28 6.66 -1.58 4.14
C GLY A 28 6.15 -1.12 5.51
N THR A 29 6.67 -1.70 6.59
CA THR A 29 6.31 -1.33 7.97
C THR A 29 6.59 0.15 8.34
N ALA A 30 7.35 0.89 7.53
CA ALA A 30 7.64 2.32 7.72
C ALA A 30 6.69 3.22 6.92
N PHE A 31 5.72 3.81 7.62
CA PHE A 31 4.69 4.64 7.03
C PHE A 31 5.19 6.04 6.61
N GLY A 32 5.29 6.30 5.30
CA GLY A 32 5.65 7.61 4.75
C GLY A 32 4.44 8.50 4.46
N MET A 33 3.94 9.25 5.44
CA MET A 33 2.76 10.16 5.34
C MET A 33 2.88 11.31 4.31
N GLY A 34 3.98 11.42 3.57
CA GLY A 34 4.26 12.46 2.59
C GLY A 34 3.82 12.15 1.15
N ALA A 35 3.42 10.91 0.85
CA ALA A 35 2.99 10.51 -0.49
C ALA A 35 1.47 10.69 -0.68
N GLY A 36 1.04 11.02 -1.91
CA GLY A 36 -0.39 11.09 -2.26
C GLY A 36 -0.99 9.71 -2.53
N PHE A 37 -0.14 8.73 -2.83
CA PHE A 37 -0.44 7.32 -3.03
C PHE A 37 0.52 6.47 -2.20
N LEU A 38 -0.04 5.45 -1.56
CA LEU A 38 0.67 4.45 -0.79
C LEU A 38 0.27 3.06 -1.29
N LEU A 39 1.26 2.19 -1.44
CA LEU A 39 1.04 0.78 -1.70
C LEU A 39 1.75 -0.04 -0.63
N VAL A 40 1.02 -0.99 -0.05
CA VAL A 40 1.54 -1.97 0.91
C VAL A 40 1.30 -3.34 0.31
N ASP A 41 2.38 -4.06 0.00
CA ASP A 41 2.34 -5.42 -0.50
C ASP A 41 2.56 -6.43 0.65
N ASP A 42 2.69 -7.72 0.31
CA ASP A 42 2.92 -8.82 1.26
C ASP A 42 1.81 -9.02 2.32
N MET A 43 0.58 -8.66 1.97
CA MET A 43 -0.56 -8.88 2.85
C MET A 43 -1.05 -10.32 2.72
N THR A 44 -1.30 -10.98 3.84
CA THR A 44 -1.91 -12.32 3.89
C THR A 44 -3.37 -12.20 4.33
N PRO A 45 -4.34 -12.16 3.39
CA PRO A 45 -5.76 -12.06 3.75
C PRO A 45 -6.22 -13.32 4.49
N GLY A 46 -6.99 -13.13 5.56
CA GLY A 46 -7.48 -14.24 6.41
C GLY A 46 -6.45 -14.79 7.41
N TRP A 47 -5.26 -14.20 7.52
CA TRP A 47 -4.35 -14.52 8.61
C TRP A 47 -4.96 -14.16 9.96
N GLU A 48 -4.98 -15.10 10.91
CA GLU A 48 -5.58 -14.93 12.23
C GLU A 48 -4.81 -13.98 13.17
N GLY A 49 -3.62 -13.51 12.75
CA GLY A 49 -2.81 -12.58 13.52
C GLY A 49 -3.30 -11.13 13.48
N HIS A 50 -2.86 -10.33 14.45
CA HIS A 50 -3.13 -8.89 14.45
C HIS A 50 -2.38 -8.22 13.29
N ASP A 51 -3.13 -7.58 12.39
CA ASP A 51 -2.58 -6.81 11.28
C ASP A 51 -2.71 -5.30 11.56
N PRO A 52 -1.72 -4.69 12.23
CA PRO A 52 -1.77 -3.28 12.60
C PRO A 52 -1.71 -2.36 11.38
N ALA A 53 -1.07 -2.79 10.28
CA ALA A 53 -0.97 -2.01 9.05
C ALA A 53 -2.34 -1.90 8.37
N ARG A 54 -3.03 -3.03 8.17
CA ARG A 54 -4.39 -3.07 7.63
C ARG A 54 -5.34 -2.24 8.49
N ALA A 55 -5.32 -2.46 9.81
CA ALA A 55 -6.20 -1.74 10.73
C ALA A 55 -5.95 -0.23 10.70
N PHE A 56 -4.68 0.19 10.72
CA PHE A 56 -4.30 1.60 10.64
C PHE A 56 -4.77 2.25 9.33
N LEU A 57 -4.52 1.59 8.20
CA LEU A 57 -4.86 2.09 6.87
C LEU A 57 -6.37 2.30 6.70
N PHE A 58 -7.16 1.26 6.99
CA PHE A 58 -8.62 1.34 6.86
C PHE A 58 -9.27 2.27 7.89
N GLY A 59 -8.64 2.43 9.07
CA GLY A 59 -9.11 3.35 10.10
C GLY A 59 -8.72 4.81 9.89
N HIS A 60 -7.79 5.12 8.98
CA HIS A 60 -7.25 6.48 8.87
C HIS A 60 -8.24 7.44 8.17
N PRO A 61 -8.67 8.54 8.81
CA PRO A 61 -9.79 9.36 8.33
C PRO A 61 -9.51 10.08 7.00
N GLN A 62 -8.24 10.31 6.68
CA GLN A 62 -7.82 11.00 5.45
C GLN A 62 -7.49 10.05 4.29
N LEU A 63 -7.58 8.73 4.51
CA LEU A 63 -7.25 7.75 3.47
C LEU A 63 -8.54 7.20 2.84
N ARG A 64 -8.41 6.86 1.56
CA ARG A 64 -9.29 5.90 0.90
C ARG A 64 -8.43 4.70 0.59
N VAL A 65 -8.86 3.53 1.03
CA VAL A 65 -8.08 2.31 0.97
C VAL A 65 -8.89 1.24 0.27
N VAL A 66 -8.25 0.52 -0.64
CA VAL A 66 -8.79 -0.70 -1.25
C VAL A 66 -7.80 -1.83 -1.07
N GLU A 67 -8.32 -3.02 -0.77
CA GLU A 67 -7.55 -4.26 -0.78
C GLU A 67 -7.79 -4.97 -2.11
N VAL A 68 -6.70 -5.35 -2.77
CA VAL A 68 -6.70 -6.07 -4.03
C VAL A 68 -6.06 -7.42 -3.80
N LEU A 69 -6.79 -8.50 -4.04
CA LEU A 69 -6.20 -9.84 -4.06
C LEU A 69 -5.22 -9.93 -5.23
N THR A 70 -3.97 -10.28 -4.95
CA THR A 70 -2.94 -10.52 -5.96
C THR A 70 -2.83 -12.00 -6.30
N THR A 71 -3.19 -12.87 -5.37
CA THR A 71 -3.40 -14.32 -5.55
C THR A 71 -4.56 -14.79 -4.64
N PRO A 72 -4.94 -16.08 -4.64
CA PRO A 72 -5.90 -16.60 -3.67
C PRO A 72 -5.47 -16.44 -2.19
N THR A 73 -4.19 -16.24 -1.90
CA THR A 73 -3.63 -16.21 -0.53
C THR A 73 -2.78 -14.98 -0.23
N THR A 74 -2.68 -14.03 -1.16
CA THR A 74 -1.93 -12.78 -0.97
C THR A 74 -2.72 -11.60 -1.52
N SER A 75 -2.53 -10.43 -0.90
CA SER A 75 -3.15 -9.18 -1.31
C SER A 75 -2.18 -8.00 -1.24
N ALA A 76 -2.61 -6.87 -1.78
CA ALA A 76 -1.97 -5.58 -1.59
C ALA A 76 -3.02 -4.54 -1.18
N LEU A 77 -2.63 -3.59 -0.33
CA LEU A 77 -3.43 -2.43 0.00
C LEU A 77 -2.98 -1.24 -0.83
N ILE A 78 -3.93 -0.60 -1.49
CA ILE A 78 -3.72 0.67 -2.19
C ILE A 78 -4.44 1.74 -1.38
N ALA A 79 -3.69 2.68 -0.84
CA ALA A 79 -4.22 3.81 -0.09
C ALA A 79 -3.92 5.13 -0.79
N VAL A 80 -4.90 6.01 -0.82
CA VAL A 80 -4.78 7.34 -1.41
C VAL A 80 -5.20 8.39 -0.41
N LYS A 81 -4.43 9.48 -0.34
CA LYS A 81 -4.82 10.62 0.49
C LYS A 81 -5.92 11.39 -0.21
N HIS A 82 -7.10 11.45 0.41
CA HIS A 82 -8.19 12.28 -0.08
C HIS A 82 -7.87 13.75 0.20
N VAL A 83 -7.70 14.55 -0.86
CA VAL A 83 -7.55 16.00 -0.75
C VAL A 83 -8.90 16.61 -1.08
N HIS A 84 -9.52 17.27 -0.10
CA HIS A 84 -10.64 18.18 -0.36
C HIS A 84 -10.09 19.54 -0.81
#